data_AF-A0A7R9BBM6-F1
#
_entry.id   AF-A0A7R9BBM6-F1
#
_cell.length_a   1.000
_cell.length_b   1.000
_cell.length_c   1.000
_cell.angle_alpha   90.00
_cell.angle_beta   90.00
_cell.angle_gamma   90.00
#
_symmetry.space_group_name_H-M   'P 1'
#
loop_
_entity.id
_entity.type
_entity.pdbx_description
1 polymer ?
#
loop_
_entity_poly.entity_id
_entity_poly.type
_entity_poly.pdbx_seq_one_letter_code
_entity_poly.pdbx_strand_id
1 'polypeptide(L)'
;MRRTIIRYVNLCFVITLSMMSPRVKKRFPTLDHLVEAGFMQPNEKKIFEDLDQKTSHPKYWMPLVWAGGIITRARKEGRVKDDFSLKSLIDGLNNFRAGCGGMLNYDWISIPLVYTQVDNKLV
;
A
#
# COMPACT_ATOMS: atom_id res chain seq x y z
N MET A 1 -9.85 -13.91 -8.84
CA MET A 1 -10.31 -12.49 -8.81
C MET A 1 -10.45 -11.96 -7.40
N ARG A 2 -11.49 -12.32 -6.62
CA ARG A 2 -11.71 -11.78 -5.26
C ARG A 2 -10.50 -11.95 -4.34
N ARG A 3 -9.91 -13.16 -4.30
CA ARG A 3 -8.66 -13.44 -3.55
C ARG A 3 -7.50 -12.54 -3.98
N THR A 4 -7.34 -12.30 -5.28
CA THR A 4 -6.29 -11.45 -5.85
C THR A 4 -6.45 -9.97 -5.46
N ILE A 5 -7.69 -9.45 -5.48
CA ILE A 5 -8.00 -8.09 -5.05
C ILE A 5 -7.60 -7.90 -3.58
N ILE A 6 -8.02 -8.82 -2.70
CA ILE A 6 -7.68 -8.76 -1.27
C ILE A 6 -6.17 -8.92 -1.05
N ARG A 7 -5.50 -9.81 -1.80
CA ARG A 7 -4.04 -9.93 -1.73
C ARG A 7 -3.34 -8.61 -2.08
N TYR A 8 -3.83 -7.88 -3.09
CA TYR A 8 -3.27 -6.57 -3.43
C TYR A 8 -3.52 -5.51 -2.36
N VAL A 9 -4.69 -5.51 -1.73
CA VAL A 9 -4.96 -4.64 -0.56
C VAL A 9 -3.98 -4.95 0.57
N ASN A 10 -3.77 -6.23 0.88
CA ASN A 10 -2.82 -6.67 1.90
C ASN A 10 -1.37 -6.34 1.51
N LEU A 11 -1.00 -6.49 0.24
CA LEU A 11 0.34 -6.15 -0.26
C LEU A 11 0.62 -4.65 -0.11
N CYS A 12 -0.33 -3.78 -0.48
CA CYS A 12 -0.25 -2.35 -0.25
C CYS A 12 -0.02 -2.03 1.24
N PHE A 13 -0.78 -2.68 2.13
CA PHE A 13 -0.67 -2.47 3.56
C PHE A 13 0.70 -2.91 4.11
N VAL A 14 1.17 -4.10 3.76
CA VAL A 14 2.47 -4.61 4.22
C VAL A 14 3.61 -3.75 3.70
N ILE A 15 3.57 -3.29 2.44
CA ILE A 15 4.57 -2.35 1.91
C ILE A 15 4.53 -1.04 2.71
N THR A 16 3.34 -0.48 2.97
CA THR A 16 3.18 0.74 3.77
C THR A 16 3.79 0.57 5.17
N LEU A 17 3.45 -0.52 5.86
CA LEU A 17 3.99 -0.81 7.19
C LEU A 17 5.50 -1.06 7.17
N SER A 18 6.04 -1.68 6.12
CA SER A 18 7.49 -1.89 6.00
C SER A 18 8.28 -0.59 5.89
N MET A 19 7.64 0.52 5.48
CA MET A 19 8.29 1.81 5.38
C MET A 19 8.42 2.52 6.73
N MET A 20 7.43 2.36 7.62
CA MET A 20 7.32 3.09 8.89
C MET A 20 7.59 2.25 10.15
N SER A 21 7.34 0.93 10.09
CA SER A 21 7.45 0.05 11.26
C SER A 21 8.75 -0.73 11.24
N PRO A 22 9.68 -0.50 12.20
CA PRO A 22 10.94 -1.25 12.28
C PRO A 22 10.73 -2.76 12.42
N ARG A 23 9.67 -3.18 13.12
CA ARG A 23 9.32 -4.59 13.31
C ARG A 23 8.93 -5.26 11.99
N VAL A 24 8.14 -4.56 11.16
CA VAL A 24 7.72 -5.07 9.86
C VAL A 24 8.89 -5.03 8.88
N LYS A 25 9.71 -3.98 8.88
CA LYS A 25 10.93 -3.90 8.07
C LYS A 25 11.93 -5.00 8.41
N LYS A 26 12.08 -5.37 9.69
CA LYS A 26 12.92 -6.49 10.11
C LYS A 26 12.37 -7.84 9.62
N ARG A 27 11.05 -8.00 9.55
CA ARG A 27 10.40 -9.22 9.06
C ARG A 27 10.41 -9.34 7.54
N PHE A 28 10.30 -8.22 6.83
CA PHE A 28 10.30 -8.15 5.37
C PHE A 28 11.31 -7.12 4.86
N PRO A 29 12.63 -7.41 4.93
CA PRO A 29 13.66 -6.45 4.54
C PRO A 29 13.73 -6.20 3.02
N THR A 30 13.37 -7.20 2.21
CA THR A 30 13.43 -7.15 0.75
C THR A 30 12.12 -7.61 0.12
N LEU A 31 11.92 -7.31 -1.16
CA LEU A 31 10.76 -7.78 -1.92
C LEU A 31 10.69 -9.31 -2.00
N ASP A 32 11.82 -10.01 -1.95
CA ASP A 32 11.85 -11.49 -1.93
C ASP A 32 11.10 -12.07 -0.73
N HIS A 33 11.25 -11.47 0.45
CA HIS A 33 10.52 -11.90 1.64
C HIS A 33 9.00 -11.73 1.48
N LEU A 34 8.55 -10.73 0.69
CA LEU A 34 7.13 -10.56 0.37
C LEU A 34 6.63 -11.61 -0.63
N VAL A 35 7.51 -12.05 -1.54
CA VAL A 35 7.22 -13.13 -2.50
C VAL A 35 7.11 -14.47 -1.76
N GLU A 36 8.09 -14.80 -0.93
CA GLU A 36 8.12 -16.03 -0.13
C GLU A 36 6.93 -16.12 0.83
N ALA A 37 6.53 -14.99 1.44
CA ALA A 37 5.35 -14.93 2.30
C ALA A 37 4.01 -14.96 1.54
N GLY A 38 4.03 -14.97 0.19
CA GLY A 38 2.84 -15.07 -0.65
C GLY A 38 2.04 -13.78 -0.80
N PHE A 39 2.57 -12.63 -0.36
CA PHE A 39 1.93 -11.34 -0.57
C PHE A 39 2.12 -10.85 -2.01
N MET A 40 3.28 -11.09 -2.60
CA MET A 40 3.67 -10.65 -3.94
C MET A 40 3.98 -11.86 -4.84
N GLN A 41 3.66 -11.76 -6.13
CA GLN A 41 4.07 -12.77 -7.11
C GLN A 41 5.42 -12.39 -7.77
N PRO A 42 6.21 -13.35 -8.28
CA PRO A 42 7.52 -13.06 -8.88
C PRO A 42 7.45 -12.06 -10.06
N ASN A 43 6.40 -12.14 -10.88
CA ASN A 43 6.17 -11.21 -11.97
C ASN A 43 5.82 -9.79 -11.47
N GLU A 44 5.11 -9.67 -10.35
CA GLU A 44 4.79 -8.39 -9.72
C GLU A 44 6.04 -7.75 -9.09
N LYS A 45 6.92 -8.57 -8.50
CA LYS A 45 8.23 -8.13 -8.01
C LYS A 45 9.05 -7.49 -9.14
N LYS A 46 9.11 -8.12 -10.30
CA LYS A 46 9.82 -7.57 -11.46
C LYS A 46 9.32 -6.18 -11.86
N ILE A 47 7.99 -5.97 -11.84
CA ILE A 47 7.40 -4.65 -12.13
C ILE A 47 7.82 -3.61 -11.09
N PHE A 48 7.94 -4.01 -9.82
CA PHE A 48 8.45 -3.12 -8.77
C PHE A 48 9.91 -2.75 -9.02
N GLU A 49 10.77 -3.73 -9.30
CA GLU A 49 12.20 -3.52 -9.57
C GLU A 49 12.43 -2.63 -10.80
N ASP A 50 11.68 -2.86 -11.89
CA ASP A 50 11.72 -2.03 -13.09
C ASP A 50 11.30 -0.57 -12.80
N LEU A 51 10.41 -0.37 -11.83
CA LEU A 51 9.96 0.96 -11.43
C LEU A 51 10.89 1.62 -10.40
N ASP A 52 11.59 0.83 -9.58
CA ASP A 52 12.66 1.32 -8.67
C ASP A 52 13.82 1.91 -9.49
N GLN A 53 14.12 1.35 -10.66
CA GLN A 53 15.12 1.92 -11.58
C GLN A 53 14.72 3.29 -12.15
N LYS A 54 13.43 3.62 -12.19
CA LYS A 54 12.91 4.86 -12.81
C LYS A 54 12.66 5.98 -11.81
N THR A 55 12.37 5.64 -10.55
CA THR A 55 12.05 6.64 -9.52
C THR A 55 12.29 6.09 -8.12
N SER A 56 12.80 6.93 -7.23
CA SER A 56 12.98 6.63 -5.81
C SER A 56 11.72 6.86 -4.97
N HIS A 57 10.62 7.33 -5.57
CA HIS A 57 9.39 7.58 -4.82
C HIS A 57 8.73 6.29 -4.32
N PRO A 58 8.07 6.33 -3.15
CA PRO A 58 7.30 5.20 -2.62
C PRO A 58 6.24 4.68 -3.58
N LYS A 59 6.11 3.34 -3.62
CA LYS A 59 5.24 2.62 -4.56
C LYS A 59 4.16 1.79 -3.87
N TYR A 60 3.86 2.09 -2.60
CA TYR A 60 2.84 1.38 -1.80
C TYR A 60 1.45 1.40 -2.47
N TRP A 61 1.16 2.41 -3.29
CA TRP A 61 -0.11 2.58 -4.01
C TRP A 61 -0.26 1.63 -5.21
N MET A 62 0.83 1.07 -5.74
CA MET A 62 0.83 0.28 -6.97
C MET A 62 -0.11 -0.94 -6.92
N PRO A 63 -0.12 -1.76 -5.84
CA PRO A 63 -1.04 -2.90 -5.75
C PRO A 63 -2.51 -2.48 -5.81
N LEU A 64 -2.88 -1.30 -5.28
CA LEU A 64 -4.26 -0.82 -5.35
C LEU A 64 -4.67 -0.41 -6.78
N VAL A 65 -3.73 0.08 -7.59
CA VAL A 65 -3.97 0.33 -9.02
C VAL A 65 -4.23 -0.98 -9.75
N TRP A 66 -3.46 -2.04 -9.45
CA TRP A 66 -3.72 -3.37 -10.01
C TRP A 66 -5.07 -3.93 -9.55
N ALA A 67 -5.45 -3.74 -8.29
CA ALA A 67 -6.76 -4.13 -7.77
C ALA A 67 -7.89 -3.39 -8.51
N GLY A 68 -7.77 -2.08 -8.70
CA GLY A 68 -8.69 -1.28 -9.51
C GLY A 68 -8.83 -1.81 -10.94
N GLY A 69 -7.71 -2.14 -11.59
CA GLY A 69 -7.72 -2.74 -12.93
C GLY A 69 -8.47 -4.07 -13.02
N ILE A 70 -8.34 -4.93 -11.99
CA ILE A 70 -9.12 -6.18 -11.91
C ILE A 70 -10.61 -5.89 -11.73
N ILE A 71 -10.97 -4.93 -10.87
CA ILE A 71 -12.36 -4.54 -10.61
C ILE A 71 -13.01 -3.97 -11.87
N THR A 72 -12.32 -3.09 -12.60
CA THR A 72 -12.81 -2.53 -13.87
C THR A 72 -12.98 -3.63 -14.93
N ARG A 73 -12.07 -4.60 -15.00
CA ARG A 73 -12.23 -5.76 -15.89
C ARG A 73 -13.43 -6.62 -15.49
N ALA A 74 -13.64 -6.85 -14.20
CA ALA A 74 -14.79 -7.59 -13.70
C ALA A 74 -16.13 -6.95 -14.09
N ARG A 75 -16.19 -5.61 -14.16
CA ARG A 75 -17.37 -4.90 -14.68
C ARG A 75 -17.60 -5.14 -16.17
N LYS A 76 -16.53 -5.10 -16.98
CA LYS A 76 -16.60 -5.39 -18.43
C LYS A 76 -17.05 -6.83 -18.70
N GLU A 77 -16.64 -7.76 -17.85
CA GLU A 77 -17.03 -9.18 -17.92
C GLU A 77 -18.42 -9.46 -17.29
N GLY A 78 -19.16 -8.45 -16.85
CA GLY A 78 -20.49 -8.61 -16.24
C GLY A 78 -20.49 -9.27 -14.85
N ARG A 79 -19.32 -9.45 -14.22
CA ARG A 79 -19.18 -10.03 -12.87
C ARG A 79 -19.51 -9.03 -11.76
N VAL A 80 -19.36 -7.74 -12.04
CA VAL A 80 -19.88 -6.64 -11.22
C VAL A 80 -21.17 -6.15 -11.88
N LYS A 81 -22.27 -6.17 -11.12
CA LYS A 81 -23.64 -6.06 -11.63
C LYS A 81 -23.93 -4.72 -12.31
N ASP A 82 -23.49 -3.64 -11.69
CA ASP A 82 -23.86 -2.28 -12.07
C ASP A 82 -22.75 -1.27 -11.75
N ASP A 83 -22.88 -0.06 -12.27
CA ASP A 83 -21.86 0.99 -12.14
C ASP A 83 -21.79 1.57 -10.73
N PHE A 84 -22.87 1.48 -9.95
CA PHE A 84 -22.87 1.89 -8.55
C PHE A 84 -22.04 0.90 -7.72
N SER A 85 -22.22 -0.41 -7.93
CA SER A 85 -21.38 -1.46 -7.33
C SER A 85 -19.89 -1.30 -7.70
N LEU A 86 -19.60 -0.96 -8.97
CA LEU A 86 -18.23 -0.63 -9.40
C LEU A 86 -17.69 0.56 -8.60
N LYS A 87 -18.45 1.66 -8.53
CA LYS A 87 -18.07 2.86 -7.81
C LYS A 87 -17.78 2.56 -6.34
N SER A 88 -18.66 1.83 -5.65
CA SER A 88 -18.46 1.48 -4.24
C SER A 88 -17.16 0.69 -4.00
N LEU A 89 -16.79 -0.22 -4.91
CA LEU A 89 -15.54 -0.97 -4.81
C LEU A 89 -14.31 -0.07 -4.99
N ILE A 90 -14.34 0.84 -5.98
CA ILE A 90 -13.25 1.79 -6.23
C ILE A 90 -13.12 2.79 -5.08
N ASP A 91 -14.23 3.30 -4.56
CA ASP A 91 -14.25 4.21 -3.41
C ASP A 91 -13.69 3.49 -2.16
N GLY A 92 -13.99 2.20 -1.96
CA GLY A 92 -13.38 1.39 -0.91
C GLY A 92 -11.86 1.29 -1.03
N LEU A 93 -11.32 1.10 -2.24
CA LEU A 93 -9.87 1.11 -2.47
C LEU A 93 -9.25 2.49 -2.20
N ASN A 94 -9.91 3.56 -2.62
CA ASN A 94 -9.43 4.92 -2.41
C ASN A 94 -9.42 5.29 -0.92
N ASN A 95 -10.43 4.91 -0.16
CA ASN A 95 -10.48 5.09 1.28
C ASN A 95 -9.35 4.33 1.98
N PHE A 96 -9.09 3.08 1.56
CA PHE A 96 -7.97 2.31 2.08
C PHE A 96 -6.61 2.96 1.76
N ARG A 97 -6.43 3.45 0.53
CA ARG A 97 -5.24 4.19 0.11
C ARG A 97 -5.04 5.45 0.95
N ALA A 98 -6.13 6.19 1.22
CA ALA A 98 -6.09 7.39 2.06
C ALA A 98 -5.64 7.07 3.49
N GLY A 99 -6.12 5.97 4.08
CA GLY A 99 -5.63 5.49 5.37
C GLY A 99 -4.13 5.17 5.38
N CYS A 100 -3.63 4.50 4.33
CA CYS A 100 -2.21 4.22 4.17
C CYS A 100 -1.37 5.51 4.03
N GLY A 101 -1.85 6.46 3.23
CA GLY A 101 -1.23 7.79 3.09
C GLY A 101 -1.24 8.57 4.40
N GLY A 102 -2.32 8.50 5.18
CA GLY A 102 -2.42 9.12 6.49
C GLY A 102 -1.36 8.60 7.46
N MET A 103 -1.16 7.28 7.53
CA MET A 103 -0.09 6.70 8.36
C MET A 103 1.31 7.17 7.92
N LEU A 104 1.57 7.23 6.61
CA LEU A 104 2.85 7.73 6.10
C LEU A 104 3.06 9.23 6.40
N ASN A 105 1.99 10.02 6.40
CA ASN A 105 2.07 11.43 6.77
C ASN A 105 2.48 11.60 8.24
N TYR A 106 1.94 10.79 9.15
CA TYR A 106 2.34 10.80 10.56
C TYR A 106 3.79 10.34 10.78
N ASP A 107 4.25 9.38 9.98
CA ASP A 107 5.65 8.91 10.01
C ASP A 107 6.60 10.01 9.48
N TRP A 108 6.24 10.67 8.38
CA TRP A 108 7.04 11.71 7.75
C TRP A 108 7.07 13.02 8.57
N ILE A 109 5.92 13.42 9.11
CA ILE A 109 5.75 14.69 9.84
C ILE A 109 5.64 14.40 11.33
N SER A 110 6.79 14.37 11.99
CA SER A 110 6.87 14.27 13.45
C SER A 110 6.44 15.58 14.13
N ILE A 111 6.09 15.49 15.42
CA ILE A 111 5.88 16.67 16.26
C ILE A 111 7.12 17.57 16.16
N PRO A 112 6.97 18.90 15.99
CA PRO A 112 8.10 19.82 15.91
C PRO A 112 9.07 19.62 17.07
N LEU A 113 10.35 19.42 16.75
CA LEU A 113 11.39 19.12 17.74
C LEU A 113 11.46 20.16 18.86
N VAL A 114 11.18 21.43 18.54
CA VAL A 114 11.14 22.51 19.55
C VAL A 114 10.11 22.25 20.65
N TYR A 115 8.95 21.66 20.33
CA TYR A 115 7.93 21.35 21.33
C TYR A 115 8.41 20.24 22.28
N THR A 116 9.04 19.19 21.75
CA THR A 116 9.60 18.12 22.60
C THR A 116 10.81 18.59 23.41
N GLN A 117 11.60 19.54 22.91
CA GLN A 117 12.75 20.09 23.62
C GLN A 117 12.38 21.05 24.75
N VAL A 118 11.34 21.88 24.57
CA VAL A 118 10.89 22.82 25.61
C VAL A 118 10.27 22.07 26.78
N ASP A 119 9.42 21.08 26.51
CA ASP A 119 8.78 20.26 27.54
C ASP A 119 9.81 19.52 28.42
N ASN A 120 10.81 18.89 27.79
CA ASN A 120 11.88 18.18 28.53
C ASN A 120 12.82 19.10 29.33
N LYS A 121 12.83 20.42 29.07
CA LYS A 121 13.62 21.40 29.85
C LYS A 121 12.87 21.97 31.04
N LEU A 122 11.56 21.78 31.10
CA LEU A 122 10.68 22.26 32.18
C LEU A 122 10.51 21.22 33.30
N VAL A 123 11.11 20.03 33.16
CA VAL A 123 11.23 18.96 34.17
C VAL A 123 12.68 18.88 34.63
#